data_AF-A0A0S8JRM4-F1
#
_entry.id   AF-A0A0S8JRM4-F1
#
_cell.length_a   1.000
_cell.length_b   1.000
_cell.length_c   1.000
_cell.angle_alpha   90.00
_cell.angle_beta   90.00
_cell.angle_gamma   90.00
#
_symmetry.space_group_name_H-M   'P 1'
#
loop_
_entity.id
_entity.type
_entity.pdbx_description
1 polymer ?
#
loop_
_entity_poly.entity_id
_entity_poly.type
_entity_poly.pdbx_seq_one_letter_code
_entity_poly.pdbx_strand_id
1 'polypeptide(L)'
;MRPTRQCGESPNVERQDFRPYRCGMLRGVCVEGYEAFDLAAIPWDEIKRRPDPNHELAKTSRTRRVVRLEFAPAGQPPRAVYAKRVLVRDWRKRLGCLFVPSKARHEWQAGYRLLAMGLATARPVVCAEQRRGPWLHANYLVTEEIADARPLRLELERVGSAHERRDLLGAFARWFWQVHSGGFYHDDCSTQHVFVSPHSGSPAASQRRFWLIDLDNCRFHRATVPWRRRVKNLFQVLRSIPPRWASRTDRLHLVQSYLTASGESEQLDRALNVMRRLARSKETNIHL
;
A
#
# COMPACT_ATOMS: atom_id res chain seq x y z
N MET A 1 -22.93 -32.31 10.90
CA MET A 1 -21.55 -32.06 11.35
C MET A 1 -21.00 -30.86 10.59
N ARG A 2 -20.72 -29.74 11.29
CA ARG A 2 -20.12 -28.54 10.68
C ARG A 2 -18.60 -28.73 10.63
N PRO A 3 -17.92 -28.47 9.50
CA PRO A 3 -16.48 -28.57 9.45
C PRO A 3 -15.86 -27.39 10.21
N THR A 4 -15.01 -27.75 11.17
CA THR A 4 -14.17 -26.89 11.99
C THR A 4 -13.24 -26.08 11.09
N ARG A 5 -13.38 -24.74 11.10
CA ARG A 5 -12.39 -23.84 10.50
C ARG A 5 -11.13 -23.85 11.36
N GLN A 6 -10.08 -24.54 10.92
CA GLN A 6 -8.73 -24.22 11.38
C GLN A 6 -8.33 -22.88 10.75
N CYS A 7 -8.54 -21.81 11.52
CA CYS A 7 -7.91 -20.52 11.27
C CYS A 7 -6.42 -20.70 11.51
N GLY A 8 -5.61 -20.62 10.45
CA GLY A 8 -4.17 -20.40 10.59
C GLY A 8 -3.94 -19.15 11.42
N GLU A 9 -3.04 -19.27 12.38
CA GLU A 9 -2.66 -18.24 13.34
C GLU A 9 -2.42 -16.91 12.64
N SER A 10 -3.34 -15.97 12.85
CA SER A 10 -3.09 -14.57 12.54
C SER A 10 -2.06 -14.07 13.55
N PRO A 11 -0.98 -13.41 13.12
CA PRO A 11 -0.01 -12.87 14.05
C PRO A 11 -0.74 -11.92 14.99
N ASN A 12 -0.65 -12.26 16.27
CA ASN A 12 -1.25 -11.59 17.40
C ASN A 12 -0.99 -10.07 17.29
N VAL A 13 -1.99 -9.28 16.89
CA VAL A 13 -1.94 -7.81 16.90
C VAL A 13 -2.21 -7.33 18.33
N GLU A 14 -1.55 -7.97 19.30
CA GLU A 14 -1.56 -7.58 20.70
C GLU A 14 -0.56 -6.45 20.88
N ARG A 15 -1.05 -5.35 21.48
CA ARG A 15 -0.33 -4.18 22.02
C ARG A 15 1.10 -4.01 21.47
N GLN A 16 1.22 -3.34 20.32
CA GLN A 16 2.54 -2.89 19.90
C GLN A 16 3.02 -1.78 20.83
N ASP A 17 4.09 -2.08 21.57
CA ASP A 17 4.76 -1.11 22.43
C ASP A 17 5.55 -0.12 21.57
N PHE A 18 4.90 1.00 21.25
CA PHE A 18 5.55 2.10 20.56
C PHE A 18 6.45 2.86 21.53
N ARG A 19 7.70 3.08 21.10
CA ARG A 19 8.72 3.79 21.87
C ARG A 19 8.93 5.20 21.31
N PRO A 20 9.23 6.20 22.16
CA PRO A 20 9.61 7.53 21.68
C PRO A 20 10.85 7.46 20.78
N TYR A 21 10.77 8.08 19.61
CA TYR A 21 11.88 8.15 18.66
C TYR A 21 12.50 9.56 18.65
N ARG A 22 13.83 9.64 18.75
CA ARG A 22 14.59 10.89 18.71
C ARG A 22 15.88 10.70 17.89
N CYS A 23 16.07 11.56 16.90
CA CYS A 23 17.29 11.61 16.08
C CYS A 23 17.56 13.07 15.70
N GLY A 24 18.56 13.71 16.34
CA GLY A 24 18.84 15.14 16.14
C GLY A 24 17.62 16.04 16.43
N MET A 25 17.11 16.73 15.41
CA MET A 25 15.88 17.55 15.48
C MET A 25 14.57 16.77 15.26
N LEU A 26 14.66 15.49 14.88
CA LEU A 26 13.52 14.64 14.57
C LEU A 26 12.90 14.10 15.87
N ARG A 27 11.57 14.13 15.94
CA ARG A 27 10.78 13.60 17.05
C ARG A 27 9.66 12.74 16.52
N GLY A 28 9.37 11.62 17.18
CA GLY A 28 8.25 10.77 16.77
C GLY A 28 8.15 9.49 17.58
N VAL A 29 7.77 8.41 16.90
CA VAL A 29 7.57 7.08 17.48
C VAL A 29 8.25 6.02 16.61
N CYS A 30 8.64 4.92 17.24
CA CYS A 30 9.18 3.74 16.58
C CYS A 30 8.70 2.47 17.27
N VAL A 31 8.85 1.33 16.60
CA VAL A 31 8.71 0.01 17.24
C VAL A 31 10.01 -0.34 17.95
N GLU A 32 9.93 -1.26 18.92
CA GLU A 32 11.11 -1.82 19.59
C GLU A 32 12.16 -2.35 18.60
N GLY A 33 13.43 -2.03 18.87
CA GLY A 33 14.58 -2.39 18.05
C GLY A 33 14.99 -1.31 17.04
N TYR A 34 14.14 -0.31 16.79
CA TYR A 34 14.37 0.77 15.81
C TYR A 34 14.76 2.11 16.43
N GLU A 35 14.99 2.18 17.74
CA GLU A 35 15.35 3.42 18.45
C GLU A 35 16.65 4.04 17.91
N ALA A 36 17.59 3.20 17.48
CA ALA A 36 18.88 3.58 16.91
C ALA A 36 18.85 3.84 15.40
N PHE A 37 17.69 3.75 14.74
CA PHE A 37 17.59 4.01 13.30
C PHE A 37 17.96 5.47 13.00
N ASP A 38 19.05 5.73 12.30
CA ASP A 38 19.53 7.09 12.05
C ASP A 38 18.98 7.69 10.75
N LEU A 39 17.86 8.41 10.86
CA LEU A 39 17.25 9.14 9.74
C LEU A 39 18.09 10.34 9.25
N ALA A 40 19.00 10.86 10.08
CA ALA A 40 19.85 11.99 9.74
C ALA A 40 21.08 11.56 8.94
N ALA A 41 21.57 10.33 9.13
CA ALA A 41 22.66 9.75 8.36
C ALA A 41 22.31 9.49 6.89
N ILE A 42 21.02 9.33 6.56
CA ILE A 42 20.59 9.07 5.17
C ILE A 42 20.92 10.29 4.28
N PRO A 43 21.70 10.13 3.18
CA PRO A 43 22.12 11.22 2.31
C PRO A 43 21.02 11.71 1.35
N TRP A 44 19.86 12.10 1.89
CA TRP A 44 18.61 12.33 1.14
C TRP A 44 18.69 13.21 -0.12
N ASP A 45 19.57 14.21 -0.12
CA ASP A 45 19.74 15.17 -1.21
C ASP A 45 20.91 14.80 -2.14
N GLU A 46 21.89 14.06 -1.63
CA GLU A 46 23.10 13.65 -2.36
C GLU A 46 22.95 12.35 -3.12
N ILE A 47 22.08 11.43 -2.66
CA ILE A 47 21.83 10.12 -3.31
C ILE A 47 21.50 10.26 -4.80
N LYS A 48 20.84 11.36 -5.22
CA LYS A 48 20.54 11.58 -6.65
C LYS A 48 21.81 11.88 -7.47
N ARG A 49 22.80 12.53 -6.87
CA ARG A 49 24.03 12.98 -7.54
C ARG A 49 25.12 11.93 -7.48
N ARG A 50 25.17 11.15 -6.40
CA ARG A 50 26.17 10.12 -6.15
C ARG A 50 25.45 8.86 -5.69
N PRO A 51 25.38 7.82 -6.54
CA PRO A 51 24.88 6.52 -6.12
C PRO A 51 25.69 6.04 -4.91
N ASP A 52 25.00 5.53 -3.90
CA ASP A 52 25.59 5.04 -2.66
C ASP A 52 25.32 3.53 -2.54
N PRO A 53 26.32 2.71 -2.22
CA PRO A 53 26.16 1.25 -2.17
C PRO A 53 25.20 0.78 -1.06
N ASN A 54 24.98 1.60 -0.03
CA ASN A 54 24.13 1.27 1.11
C ASN A 54 22.72 1.87 0.99
N HIS A 55 22.48 2.75 0.00
CA HIS A 55 21.22 3.47 -0.17
C HIS A 55 20.74 3.43 -1.63
N GLU A 56 19.69 2.67 -1.89
CA GLU A 56 19.07 2.58 -3.21
C GLU A 56 17.89 3.57 -3.33
N LEU A 57 17.92 4.47 -4.31
CA LEU A 57 16.87 5.44 -4.54
C LEU A 57 15.64 4.81 -5.21
N ALA A 58 14.61 4.49 -4.42
CA ALA A 58 13.37 3.90 -4.91
C ALA A 58 12.41 4.92 -5.56
N LYS A 59 12.33 6.15 -5.03
CA LYS A 59 11.41 7.19 -5.56
C LYS A 59 11.94 8.60 -5.34
N THR A 60 11.75 9.46 -6.33
CA THR A 60 12.21 10.85 -6.30
C THR A 60 11.20 11.80 -6.94
N SER A 61 10.88 12.90 -6.26
CA SER A 61 10.05 14.00 -6.77
C SER A 61 10.50 15.34 -6.19
N ARG A 62 9.88 16.47 -6.52
CA ARG A 62 10.30 17.77 -5.94
C ARG A 62 10.27 17.84 -4.40
N THR A 63 9.40 17.05 -3.75
CA THR A 63 9.17 17.13 -2.29
C THR A 63 9.26 15.78 -1.57
N ARG A 64 9.25 14.66 -2.30
CA ARG A 64 9.29 13.30 -1.73
C ARG A 64 10.55 12.57 -2.19
N ARG A 65 11.18 11.86 -1.25
CA ARG A 65 12.24 10.87 -1.49
C ARG A 65 11.84 9.56 -0.81
N VAL A 66 12.16 8.44 -1.43
CA VAL A 66 12.08 7.11 -0.83
C VAL A 66 13.38 6.39 -1.12
N VAL A 67 14.03 5.89 -0.07
CA VAL A 67 15.33 5.23 -0.12
C VAL A 67 15.17 3.84 0.50
N ARG A 68 15.68 2.81 -0.17
CA ARG A 68 15.82 1.45 0.37
C ARG A 68 17.22 1.31 0.97
N LEU A 69 17.32 0.72 2.15
CA LEU A 69 18.57 0.44 2.84
C LEU A 69 18.42 -0.79 3.74
N GLU A 70 19.53 -1.44 4.06
CA GLU A 70 19.57 -2.50 5.07
C GLU A 70 19.69 -1.89 6.47
N PHE A 71 18.98 -2.45 7.43
CA PHE A 71 19.06 -2.05 8.84
C PHE A 71 18.96 -3.28 9.74
N ALA A 72 19.78 -3.34 10.79
CA ALA A 72 19.73 -4.37 11.80
C ALA A 72 19.06 -3.81 13.07
N PRO A 73 17.78 -4.15 13.34
CA PRO A 73 17.16 -3.75 14.59
C PRO A 73 17.87 -4.42 15.78
N ALA A 74 17.85 -3.78 16.95
CA ALA A 74 18.51 -4.31 18.13
C ALA A 74 17.99 -5.73 18.46
N GLY A 75 18.93 -6.69 18.57
CA GLY A 75 18.60 -8.09 18.85
C GLY A 75 17.95 -8.87 17.70
N GLN A 76 17.92 -8.32 16.47
CA GLN A 76 17.28 -8.95 15.31
C GLN A 76 18.22 -8.98 14.10
N PRO A 77 18.00 -9.92 13.15
CA PRO A 77 18.81 -9.96 11.93
C PRO A 77 18.58 -8.72 11.06
N PRO A 78 19.59 -8.33 10.23
CA PRO A 78 19.44 -7.30 9.23
C PRO A 78 18.26 -7.56 8.32
N ARG A 79 17.56 -6.48 7.96
CA ARG A 79 16.49 -6.52 6.96
C ARG A 79 16.42 -5.21 6.18
N ALA A 80 15.88 -5.32 4.99
CA ALA A 80 15.63 -4.18 4.16
C ALA A 80 14.46 -3.34 4.68
N VAL A 81 14.62 -2.02 4.60
CA VAL A 81 13.59 -1.05 4.93
C VAL A 81 13.51 0.03 3.86
N TYR A 82 12.33 0.64 3.75
CA TYR A 82 12.10 1.81 2.92
C TYR A 82 11.89 3.04 3.80
N ALA A 83 12.81 3.99 3.72
CA ALA A 83 12.72 5.28 4.38
C ALA A 83 12.16 6.33 3.41
N LYS A 84 11.01 6.93 3.75
CA LYS A 84 10.32 7.97 2.99
C LYS A 84 10.47 9.32 3.69
N ARG A 85 11.03 10.32 3.00
CA ARG A 85 11.08 11.73 3.43
C ARG A 85 10.13 12.58 2.61
N VAL A 86 9.32 13.41 3.26
CA VAL A 86 8.45 14.40 2.64
C VAL A 86 8.73 15.79 3.19
N LEU A 87 9.13 16.72 2.31
CA LEU A 87 9.36 18.12 2.64
C LEU A 87 8.07 18.95 2.53
N VAL A 88 7.79 19.75 3.56
CA VAL A 88 6.65 20.67 3.61
C VAL A 88 7.12 22.08 3.22
N ARG A 89 7.08 22.35 1.92
CA ARG A 89 7.55 23.63 1.34
C ARG A 89 6.49 24.72 1.31
N ASP A 90 5.22 24.35 1.32
CA ASP A 90 4.09 25.26 1.16
C ASP A 90 3.57 25.70 2.54
N TRP A 91 3.55 27.00 2.79
CA TRP A 91 3.12 27.57 4.08
C TRP A 91 1.67 27.24 4.41
N ARG A 92 0.78 27.12 3.41
CA ARG A 92 -0.62 26.70 3.62
C ARG A 92 -0.67 25.27 4.12
N LYS A 93 0.19 24.40 3.58
CA LYS A 93 0.32 23.02 4.07
C LYS A 93 0.93 22.97 5.47
N ARG A 94 1.87 23.87 5.80
CA ARG A 94 2.41 23.99 7.17
C ARG A 94 1.30 24.37 8.17
N LEU A 95 0.46 25.33 7.81
CA LEU A 95 -0.69 25.73 8.63
C LEU A 95 -1.72 24.59 8.76
N GLY A 96 -2.02 23.89 7.67
CA GLY A 96 -2.90 22.72 7.71
C GLY A 96 -2.39 21.60 8.63
N CYS A 97 -1.07 21.41 8.72
CA CYS A 97 -0.44 20.43 9.62
C CYS A 97 -0.50 20.80 11.12
N LEU A 98 -1.12 21.93 11.47
CA LEU A 98 -1.51 22.25 12.85
C LEU A 98 -2.81 21.55 13.26
N PHE A 99 -3.70 21.30 12.29
CA PHE A 99 -5.03 20.73 12.54
C PHE A 99 -5.15 19.29 12.07
N VAL A 100 -4.30 18.88 11.12
CA VAL A 100 -4.31 17.54 10.51
C VAL A 100 -2.94 16.88 10.73
N PRO A 101 -2.89 15.57 11.01
CA PRO A 101 -1.63 14.83 11.07
C PRO A 101 -0.76 15.02 9.82
N SER A 102 0.56 14.92 9.97
CA SER A 102 1.46 14.86 8.81
C SER A 102 1.18 13.63 7.96
N LYS A 103 1.66 13.62 6.71
CA LYS A 103 1.52 12.45 5.83
C LYS A 103 2.12 11.19 6.44
N ALA A 104 3.32 11.28 7.00
CA ALA A 104 3.95 10.15 7.68
C ALA A 104 3.10 9.64 8.86
N ARG A 105 2.56 10.56 9.69
CA ARG A 105 1.73 10.17 10.84
C ARG A 105 0.40 9.54 10.41
N HIS A 106 -0.23 10.07 9.36
CA HIS A 106 -1.43 9.49 8.76
C HIS A 106 -1.15 8.09 8.21
N GLU A 107 -0.07 7.92 7.46
CA GLU A 107 0.34 6.64 6.87
C GLU A 107 0.74 5.60 7.93
N TRP A 108 1.42 6.03 9.01
CA TRP A 108 1.68 5.21 10.21
C TRP A 108 0.39 4.68 10.82
N GLN A 109 -0.56 5.57 11.12
CA GLN A 109 -1.85 5.21 11.71
C GLN A 109 -2.67 4.30 10.79
N ALA A 110 -2.66 4.59 9.49
CA ALA A 110 -3.33 3.77 8.48
C ALA A 110 -2.73 2.37 8.39
N GLY A 111 -1.40 2.25 8.41
CA GLY A 111 -0.71 0.97 8.37
C GLY A 111 -1.11 0.09 9.55
N TYR A 112 -1.07 0.61 10.77
CA TYR A 112 -1.48 -0.15 11.95
C TYR A 112 -2.95 -0.49 11.99
N ARG A 113 -3.81 0.41 11.50
CA ARG A 113 -5.24 0.11 11.39
C ARG A 113 -5.50 -1.02 10.38
N LEU A 114 -4.79 -1.05 9.25
CA LEU A 114 -4.88 -2.16 8.30
C LEU A 114 -4.42 -3.48 8.92
N LEU A 115 -3.26 -3.48 9.61
CA LEU A 115 -2.74 -4.67 10.28
C LEU A 115 -3.73 -5.19 11.33
N ALA A 116 -4.34 -4.32 12.13
CA ALA A 116 -5.37 -4.68 13.11
C ALA A 116 -6.65 -5.24 12.48
N MET A 117 -6.92 -4.94 11.22
CA MET A 117 -8.04 -5.49 10.44
C MET A 117 -7.67 -6.81 9.73
N GLY A 118 -6.46 -7.33 9.95
CA GLY A 118 -5.94 -8.53 9.27
C GLY A 118 -5.57 -8.29 7.80
N LEU A 119 -5.51 -7.02 7.36
CA LEU A 119 -5.13 -6.66 5.99
C LEU A 119 -3.62 -6.39 5.95
N ALA A 120 -2.93 -7.11 5.08
CA ALA A 120 -1.47 -7.01 5.00
C ALA A 120 -1.03 -5.70 4.33
N THR A 121 0.02 -5.09 4.89
CA THR A 121 0.68 -3.88 4.41
C THR A 121 2.15 -3.93 4.81
N ALA A 122 3.01 -3.13 4.19
CA ALA A 122 4.36 -2.90 4.70
C ALA A 122 4.27 -2.36 6.14
N ARG A 123 4.93 -3.03 7.09
CA ARG A 123 4.85 -2.68 8.50
C ARG A 123 5.57 -1.35 8.75
N PRO A 124 4.89 -0.31 9.26
CA PRO A 124 5.58 0.90 9.72
C PRO A 124 6.47 0.57 10.92
N VAL A 125 7.67 1.12 10.97
CA VAL A 125 8.64 0.86 12.05
C VAL A 125 9.23 2.12 12.67
N VAL A 126 9.34 3.22 11.91
CA VAL A 126 9.64 4.55 12.43
C VAL A 126 8.71 5.59 11.79
N CYS A 127 8.17 6.51 12.59
CA CYS A 127 7.50 7.71 12.12
C CYS A 127 8.08 8.92 12.86
N ALA A 128 8.62 9.89 12.13
CA ALA A 128 9.24 11.07 12.72
C ALA A 128 8.86 12.37 11.99
N GLU A 129 8.86 13.46 12.74
CA GLU A 129 8.59 14.80 12.24
C GLU A 129 9.74 15.73 12.62
N GLN A 130 10.10 16.63 11.70
CA GLN A 130 10.98 17.76 11.94
C GLN A 130 10.12 19.02 12.07
N ARG A 131 10.03 19.56 13.28
CA ARG A 131 9.30 20.80 13.56
C ARG A 131 10.25 21.88 14.09
N ARG A 132 9.94 23.14 13.78
CA ARG A 132 10.51 24.32 14.46
C ARG A 132 9.35 25.11 15.02
N GLY A 133 9.20 25.10 16.35
CA GLY A 133 7.96 25.50 16.99
C GLY A 133 6.78 24.68 16.45
N PRO A 134 5.64 25.31 16.11
CA PRO A 134 4.47 24.59 15.59
C PRO A 134 4.64 24.13 14.13
N TRP A 135 5.62 24.67 13.40
CA TRP A 135 5.73 24.52 11.94
C TRP A 135 6.41 23.21 11.54
N LEU A 136 5.68 22.39 10.77
CA LEU A 136 6.21 21.16 10.16
C LEU A 136 7.09 21.49 8.95
N HIS A 137 8.36 21.05 8.98
CA HIS A 137 9.31 21.24 7.89
C HIS A 137 9.49 19.98 7.05
N ALA A 138 9.61 18.83 7.71
CA ALA A 138 9.75 17.53 7.08
C ALA A 138 9.08 16.45 7.92
N ASN A 139 8.64 15.37 7.27
CA ASN A 139 8.13 14.18 7.95
C ASN A 139 8.67 12.93 7.27
N TYR A 140 8.79 11.89 8.07
CA TYR A 140 9.53 10.67 7.76
C TYR A 140 8.72 9.45 8.17
N LEU A 141 8.68 8.47 7.30
CA LEU A 141 8.12 7.15 7.59
C LEU A 141 9.12 6.10 7.13
N VAL A 142 9.43 5.13 7.99
CA VAL A 142 10.20 3.94 7.64
C VAL A 142 9.26 2.74 7.73
N THR A 143 9.26 1.92 6.69
CA THR A 143 8.52 0.65 6.65
C THR A 143 9.46 -0.50 6.35
N GLU A 144 9.17 -1.67 6.90
CA GLU A 144 9.85 -2.90 6.48
C GLU A 144 9.57 -3.21 5.00
N GLU A 145 10.56 -3.76 4.31
CA GLU A 145 10.35 -4.37 3.00
C GLU A 145 9.43 -5.59 3.14
N ILE A 146 8.52 -5.74 2.17
CA ILE A 146 7.68 -6.94 2.09
C ILE A 146 8.53 -8.01 1.38
N ALA A 147 9.05 -8.94 2.16
CA ALA A 147 9.78 -10.10 1.63
C ALA A 147 8.89 -10.97 0.73
N ASP A 148 9.50 -11.57 -0.29
CA ASP A 148 8.85 -12.52 -1.21
C ASP A 148 7.53 -12.03 -1.82
N ALA A 149 7.45 -10.74 -2.15
CA ALA A 149 6.32 -10.15 -2.85
C ALA A 149 6.79 -9.19 -3.94
N ARG A 150 5.94 -8.99 -4.94
CA ARG A 150 6.19 -8.05 -6.03
C ARG A 150 4.93 -7.25 -6.36
N PRO A 151 5.05 -6.06 -6.99
CA PRO A 151 3.89 -5.34 -7.49
C PRO A 151 3.03 -6.24 -8.39
N LEU A 152 1.70 -6.22 -8.21
CA LEU A 152 0.73 -6.96 -9.00
C LEU A 152 0.92 -6.70 -10.50
N ARG A 153 1.34 -5.48 -10.84
CA ARG A 153 1.73 -5.09 -12.20
C ARG A 153 2.79 -6.01 -12.80
N LEU A 154 3.85 -6.33 -12.04
CA LEU A 154 4.96 -7.18 -12.50
C LEU A 154 4.57 -8.66 -12.50
N GLU A 155 3.68 -9.08 -11.60
CA GLU A 155 3.15 -10.44 -11.64
C GLU A 155 2.29 -10.66 -12.89
N LEU A 156 1.44 -9.70 -13.26
CA LEU A 156 0.64 -9.75 -14.48
C LEU A 156 1.48 -9.80 -15.77
N GLU A 157 2.67 -9.19 -15.76
CA GLU A 157 3.61 -9.27 -16.88
C GLU A 157 4.24 -10.65 -17.03
N ARG A 158 4.43 -11.38 -15.92
CA ARG A 158 5.06 -12.71 -15.91
C ARG A 158 4.11 -13.84 -16.26
N VAL A 159 2.83 -13.67 -15.97
CA VAL A 159 1.83 -14.70 -16.22
C VAL A 159 1.57 -14.84 -17.73
N GLY A 160 2.02 -15.97 -18.28
CA GLY A 160 1.91 -16.25 -19.72
C GLY A 160 0.53 -16.76 -20.13
N SER A 161 -0.12 -17.58 -19.32
CA SER A 161 -1.40 -18.20 -19.71
C SER A 161 -2.61 -17.34 -19.34
N ALA A 162 -3.66 -17.43 -20.17
CA ALA A 162 -4.94 -16.76 -19.88
C ALA A 162 -5.67 -17.37 -18.65
N HIS A 163 -5.37 -18.61 -18.28
CA HIS A 163 -5.95 -19.25 -17.11
C HIS A 163 -5.34 -18.68 -15.82
N GLU A 164 -4.01 -18.75 -15.67
CA GLU A 164 -3.30 -18.21 -14.51
C GLU A 164 -3.58 -16.71 -14.31
N ARG A 165 -3.73 -15.95 -15.40
CA ARG A 165 -4.02 -14.52 -15.33
C ARG A 165 -5.42 -14.26 -14.76
N ARG A 166 -6.42 -15.03 -15.20
CA ARG A 166 -7.77 -14.94 -14.65
C ARG A 166 -7.80 -15.40 -13.19
N ASP A 167 -7.07 -16.45 -12.85
CA ASP A 167 -6.94 -16.92 -11.46
C ASP A 167 -6.33 -15.85 -10.54
N LEU A 168 -5.26 -15.17 -11.00
CA LEU A 168 -4.64 -14.05 -10.28
C LEU A 168 -5.62 -12.88 -10.10
N LEU A 169 -6.31 -12.47 -11.17
CA LEU A 169 -7.26 -11.36 -11.14
C LEU A 169 -8.50 -11.70 -10.29
N GLY A 170 -8.96 -12.95 -10.32
CA GLY A 170 -10.05 -13.44 -9.48
C GLY A 170 -9.66 -13.51 -8.00
N ALA A 171 -8.45 -13.98 -7.68
CA ALA A 171 -7.91 -13.96 -6.32
C ALA A 171 -7.77 -12.52 -5.80
N PHE A 172 -7.22 -11.62 -6.62
CA PHE A 172 -7.14 -10.19 -6.32
C PHE A 172 -8.53 -9.60 -6.07
N ALA A 173 -9.51 -9.90 -6.92
CA ALA A 173 -10.86 -9.37 -6.80
C ALA A 173 -11.53 -9.75 -5.46
N ARG A 174 -11.39 -11.01 -5.03
CA ARG A 174 -11.91 -11.49 -3.74
C ARG A 174 -11.22 -10.80 -2.56
N TRP A 175 -9.89 -10.70 -2.58
CA TRP A 175 -9.14 -9.97 -1.56
C TRP A 175 -9.52 -8.48 -1.54
N PHE A 176 -9.68 -7.86 -2.71
CA PHE A 176 -10.00 -6.45 -2.79
C PHE A 176 -11.41 -6.14 -2.30
N TRP A 177 -12.33 -7.10 -2.41
CA TRP A 177 -13.61 -7.03 -1.71
C TRP A 177 -13.45 -7.10 -0.18
N GLN A 178 -12.57 -7.96 0.36
CA GLN A 178 -12.29 -7.98 1.81
C GLN A 178 -11.77 -6.61 2.30
N VAL A 179 -10.89 -5.98 1.52
CA VAL A 179 -10.39 -4.62 1.79
C VAL A 179 -11.56 -3.60 1.85
N HIS A 180 -12.43 -3.60 0.84
CA HIS A 180 -13.54 -2.64 0.77
C HIS A 180 -14.67 -2.93 1.77
N SER A 181 -14.96 -4.20 2.06
CA SER A 181 -15.97 -4.61 3.06
C SER A 181 -15.52 -4.27 4.48
N GLY A 182 -14.21 -4.34 4.75
CA GLY A 182 -13.61 -3.78 5.98
C GLY A 182 -13.68 -2.26 6.07
N GLY A 183 -14.04 -1.55 5.00
CA GLY A 183 -14.18 -0.09 4.99
C GLY A 183 -12.91 0.67 4.61
N PHE A 184 -11.85 0.00 4.16
CA PHE A 184 -10.64 0.68 3.69
C PHE A 184 -10.78 1.13 2.23
N TYR A 185 -10.45 2.40 1.97
CA TYR A 185 -10.48 3.01 0.64
C TYR A 185 -9.15 3.70 0.33
N HIS A 186 -8.61 3.48 -0.87
CA HIS A 186 -7.33 4.05 -1.29
C HIS A 186 -7.54 5.07 -2.42
N ASP A 187 -7.29 6.36 -2.19
CA ASP A 187 -7.64 7.44 -3.15
C ASP A 187 -6.88 7.32 -4.49
N ASP A 188 -5.69 6.70 -4.50
CA ASP A 188 -4.88 6.43 -5.70
C ASP A 188 -4.50 4.94 -5.88
N CYS A 189 -5.51 4.06 -5.84
CA CYS A 189 -5.28 2.61 -5.92
C CYS A 189 -4.81 2.19 -7.31
N SER A 190 -3.64 1.57 -7.42
CA SER A 190 -3.09 1.07 -8.70
C SER A 190 -2.29 -0.20 -8.48
N THR A 191 -2.01 -0.95 -9.54
CA THR A 191 -1.30 -2.24 -9.51
C THR A 191 0.16 -2.13 -9.08
N GLN A 192 0.72 -0.92 -9.03
CA GLN A 192 2.04 -0.62 -8.44
C GLN A 192 1.98 -0.48 -6.91
N HIS A 193 0.79 -0.21 -6.34
CA HIS A 193 0.57 -0.07 -4.90
C HIS A 193 -0.03 -1.32 -4.25
N VAL A 194 -0.19 -2.39 -5.02
CA VAL A 194 -0.62 -3.71 -4.55
C VAL A 194 0.51 -4.67 -4.81
N PHE A 195 0.98 -5.34 -3.76
CA PHE A 195 1.97 -6.40 -3.86
C PHE A 195 1.28 -7.76 -3.76
N VAL A 196 1.84 -8.77 -4.40
CA VAL A 196 1.32 -10.15 -4.40
C VAL A 196 2.47 -11.13 -4.22
N SER A 197 2.22 -12.20 -3.47
CA SER A 197 3.16 -13.30 -3.30
C SER A 197 3.27 -14.09 -4.62
N PRO A 198 4.47 -14.55 -5.02
CA PRO A 198 4.63 -15.45 -6.16
C PRO A 198 3.73 -16.67 -6.05
N HIS A 199 3.29 -17.19 -7.19
CA HIS A 199 2.60 -18.47 -7.21
C HIS A 199 3.59 -19.61 -6.92
N SER A 200 3.57 -20.15 -5.71
CA SER A 200 4.14 -21.47 -5.44
C SER A 200 3.17 -22.49 -6.03
N GLY A 201 3.50 -23.07 -7.18
CA GLY A 201 2.67 -24.05 -7.90
C GLY A 201 2.44 -25.38 -7.16
N SER A 202 2.54 -25.40 -5.82
CA SER A 202 2.22 -26.55 -4.99
C SER A 202 0.76 -26.49 -4.54
N PRO A 203 -0.03 -27.57 -4.70
CA PRO A 203 -1.40 -27.65 -4.18
C PRO A 203 -1.51 -27.46 -2.67
N ALA A 204 -0.40 -27.63 -1.94
CA ALA A 204 -0.30 -27.40 -0.50
C ALA A 204 0.03 -25.94 -0.12
N ALA A 205 0.36 -25.09 -1.10
CA ALA A 205 0.73 -23.71 -0.84
C ALA A 205 -0.50 -22.82 -0.66
N SER A 206 -0.57 -22.22 0.52
CA SER A 206 -1.50 -21.18 0.98
C SER A 206 -1.96 -20.21 -0.11
N GLN A 207 -3.24 -19.82 -0.04
CA GLN A 207 -3.86 -18.76 -0.83
C GLN A 207 -2.90 -17.59 -1.10
N ARG A 208 -2.86 -17.09 -2.35
CA ARG A 208 -2.09 -15.90 -2.74
C ARG A 208 -2.34 -14.77 -1.74
N ARG A 209 -1.26 -14.19 -1.21
CA ARG A 209 -1.33 -13.06 -0.28
C ARG A 209 -1.16 -11.77 -1.05
N PHE A 210 -1.86 -10.74 -0.60
CA PHE A 210 -1.81 -9.41 -1.17
C PHE A 210 -1.53 -8.38 -0.09
N TRP A 211 -0.74 -7.37 -0.43
CA TRP A 211 -0.39 -6.26 0.46
C TRP A 211 -0.72 -4.93 -0.21
N LEU A 212 -1.14 -3.96 0.59
CA LEU A 212 -1.25 -2.56 0.18
C LEU A 212 0.00 -1.80 0.62
N ILE A 213 0.45 -0.86 -0.21
CA ILE A 213 1.52 0.09 0.13
C ILE A 213 1.09 1.52 -0.26
N ASP A 214 1.91 2.52 0.12
CA ASP A 214 1.69 3.95 -0.13
C ASP A 214 0.34 4.46 0.41
N LEU A 215 0.12 4.31 1.71
CA LEU A 215 -1.17 4.62 2.36
C LEU A 215 -1.36 6.13 2.64
N ASP A 216 -0.59 6.99 1.98
CA ASP A 216 -0.57 8.43 2.26
C ASP A 216 -1.83 9.18 1.84
N ASN A 217 -2.64 8.57 0.97
CA ASN A 217 -3.96 9.05 0.58
C ASN A 217 -4.97 7.90 0.70
N CYS A 218 -5.31 7.54 1.94
CA CYS A 218 -6.33 6.54 2.25
C CYS A 218 -7.41 7.09 3.18
N ARG A 219 -8.54 6.38 3.23
CA ARG A 219 -9.68 6.70 4.09
C ARG A 219 -10.23 5.42 4.68
N PHE A 220 -10.75 5.55 5.90
CA PHE A 220 -11.46 4.48 6.56
C PHE A 220 -12.93 4.87 6.75
N HIS A 221 -13.81 4.04 6.24
CA HIS A 221 -15.25 4.11 6.45
C HIS A 221 -15.62 3.30 7.69
N ARG A 222 -16.73 3.66 8.36
CA ARG A 222 -17.23 2.92 9.54
C ARG A 222 -17.78 1.53 9.19
N ALA A 223 -18.17 1.35 7.93
CA ALA A 223 -18.68 0.12 7.35
C ALA A 223 -18.07 -0.05 5.96
N THR A 224 -18.63 -0.93 5.14
CA THR A 224 -18.27 -1.12 3.73
C THR A 224 -18.11 0.20 2.99
N VAL A 225 -17.06 0.29 2.16
CA VAL A 225 -16.79 1.45 1.32
C VAL A 225 -18.01 1.72 0.40
N PRO A 226 -18.44 3.00 0.24
CA PRO A 226 -19.55 3.34 -0.64
C PRO A 226 -19.35 2.82 -2.07
N TRP A 227 -20.42 2.29 -2.66
CA TRP A 227 -20.39 1.63 -3.98
C TRP A 227 -19.62 2.40 -5.06
N ARG A 228 -19.90 3.69 -5.24
CA ARG A 228 -19.23 4.53 -6.25
C ARG A 228 -17.72 4.64 -6.01
N ARG A 229 -17.26 4.59 -4.75
CA ARG A 229 -15.84 4.59 -4.39
C ARG A 229 -15.20 3.22 -4.67
N ARG A 230 -15.91 2.12 -4.39
CA ARG A 230 -15.50 0.75 -4.78
C ARG A 230 -15.28 0.66 -6.29
N VAL A 231 -16.25 1.11 -7.08
CA VAL A 231 -16.15 1.15 -8.55
C VAL A 231 -15.03 2.08 -9.04
N LYS A 232 -14.83 3.24 -8.40
CA LYS A 232 -13.68 4.12 -8.70
C LYS A 232 -12.35 3.43 -8.45
N ASN A 233 -12.18 2.68 -7.36
CA ASN A 233 -10.96 1.94 -7.08
C ASN A 233 -10.70 0.81 -8.08
N LEU A 234 -11.73 0.03 -8.42
CA LEU A 234 -11.63 -0.95 -9.51
C LEU A 234 -11.19 -0.31 -10.83
N PHE A 235 -11.79 0.83 -11.19
CA PHE A 235 -11.40 1.60 -12.37
C PHE A 235 -9.92 2.00 -12.31
N GLN A 236 -9.42 2.51 -11.19
CA GLN A 236 -8.03 2.94 -11.06
C GLN A 236 -7.05 1.77 -11.18
N VAL A 237 -7.38 0.62 -10.60
CA VAL A 237 -6.62 -0.64 -10.76
C VAL A 237 -6.58 -1.04 -12.23
N LEU A 238 -7.75 -1.17 -12.88
CA LEU A 238 -7.84 -1.58 -14.28
C LEU A 238 -7.11 -0.64 -15.22
N ARG A 239 -7.23 0.67 -15.01
CA ARG A 239 -6.50 1.71 -15.77
C ARG A 239 -4.99 1.57 -15.66
N SER A 240 -4.50 1.10 -14.51
CA SER A 240 -3.07 0.93 -14.26
C SER A 240 -2.48 -0.36 -14.84
N ILE A 241 -3.31 -1.23 -15.43
CA ILE A 241 -2.88 -2.42 -16.17
C ILE A 241 -2.70 -2.04 -17.65
N PRO A 242 -1.51 -2.18 -18.25
CA PRO A 242 -1.31 -2.12 -19.69
C PRO A 242 -2.17 -3.12 -20.48
N PRO A 243 -2.71 -2.75 -21.67
CA PRO A 243 -3.53 -3.64 -22.49
C PRO A 243 -2.85 -4.96 -22.86
N ARG A 244 -1.54 -4.94 -23.11
CA ARG A 244 -0.74 -6.13 -23.45
C ARG A 244 -0.67 -7.19 -22.34
N TRP A 245 -0.94 -6.81 -21.08
CA TRP A 245 -0.89 -7.74 -19.95
C TRP A 245 -2.26 -8.20 -19.48
N ALA A 246 -3.35 -7.58 -19.95
CA ALA A 246 -4.71 -8.03 -19.65
C ALA A 246 -5.66 -7.61 -20.77
N SER A 247 -6.23 -8.61 -21.43
CA SER A 247 -7.24 -8.43 -22.48
C SER A 247 -8.53 -7.82 -21.92
N ARG A 248 -9.45 -7.44 -22.81
CA ARG A 248 -10.80 -7.01 -22.43
C ARG A 248 -11.51 -8.06 -21.58
N THR A 249 -11.41 -9.34 -21.97
CA THR A 249 -12.02 -10.47 -21.26
C THR A 249 -11.44 -10.64 -19.85
N ASP A 250 -10.13 -10.45 -19.68
CA ASP A 250 -9.48 -10.52 -18.35
C ASP A 250 -9.94 -9.38 -17.44
N ARG A 251 -10.10 -8.17 -18.00
CA ARG A 251 -10.59 -6.99 -17.27
C ARG A 251 -12.04 -7.18 -16.83
N LEU A 252 -12.89 -7.69 -17.73
CA LEU A 252 -14.27 -8.04 -17.39
C LEU A 252 -14.32 -9.13 -16.32
N HIS A 253 -13.45 -10.14 -16.41
CA HIS A 253 -13.34 -11.18 -15.39
C HIS A 253 -12.99 -10.63 -14.00
N LEU A 254 -12.10 -9.64 -13.90
CA LEU A 254 -11.80 -8.98 -12.62
C LEU A 254 -13.05 -8.28 -12.04
N VAL A 255 -13.78 -7.53 -12.88
CA VAL A 255 -14.99 -6.82 -12.43
C VAL A 255 -16.06 -7.81 -11.99
N GLN A 256 -16.34 -8.82 -12.81
CA GLN A 256 -17.31 -9.87 -12.49
C GLN A 256 -16.94 -10.60 -11.20
N SER A 257 -15.68 -11.03 -11.06
CA SER A 257 -15.22 -11.73 -9.85
C SER A 257 -15.37 -10.87 -8.60
N TYR A 258 -15.12 -9.57 -8.70
CA TYR A 258 -15.30 -8.64 -7.59
C TYR A 258 -16.78 -8.50 -7.22
N LEU A 259 -17.65 -8.33 -8.22
CA LEU A 259 -19.09 -8.19 -8.02
C LEU A 259 -19.73 -9.45 -7.45
N THR A 260 -19.29 -10.62 -7.91
CA THR A 260 -19.72 -11.90 -7.34
C THR A 260 -19.26 -12.03 -5.89
N ALA A 261 -18.02 -11.63 -5.57
CA ALA A 261 -17.54 -11.65 -4.18
C ALA A 261 -18.34 -10.71 -3.27
N SER A 262 -18.84 -9.58 -3.79
CA SER A 262 -19.66 -8.63 -3.05
C SER A 262 -21.16 -8.94 -3.06
N GLY A 263 -21.60 -10.00 -3.77
CA GLY A 263 -23.02 -10.35 -3.91
C GLY A 263 -23.82 -9.36 -4.77
N GLU A 264 -23.17 -8.67 -5.71
CA GLU A 264 -23.73 -7.59 -6.54
C GLU A 264 -23.50 -7.88 -8.04
N SER A 265 -23.54 -9.15 -8.45
CA SER A 265 -23.29 -9.59 -9.84
C SER A 265 -24.24 -8.93 -10.85
N GLU A 266 -25.46 -8.62 -10.44
CA GLU A 266 -26.49 -7.95 -11.25
C GLU A 266 -26.14 -6.48 -11.55
N GLN A 267 -25.17 -5.88 -10.86
CA GLN A 267 -24.75 -4.50 -11.09
C GLN A 267 -23.67 -4.34 -12.17
N LEU A 268 -23.32 -5.39 -12.92
CA LEU A 268 -22.22 -5.36 -13.89
C LEU A 268 -22.32 -4.20 -14.88
N ASP A 269 -23.45 -4.06 -15.58
CA ASP A 269 -23.64 -3.00 -16.58
C ASP A 269 -23.55 -1.60 -15.96
N ARG A 270 -24.11 -1.45 -14.76
CA ARG A 270 -24.04 -0.19 -14.01
C ARG A 270 -22.59 0.15 -13.65
N ALA A 271 -21.82 -0.82 -13.18
CA ALA A 271 -20.41 -0.63 -12.86
C ALA A 271 -19.61 -0.23 -14.11
N LEU A 272 -19.77 -0.95 -15.23
CA LEU A 272 -19.10 -0.65 -16.50
C LEU A 272 -19.47 0.74 -17.02
N ASN A 273 -20.73 1.16 -16.92
CA ASN A 273 -21.16 2.49 -17.32
C ASN A 273 -20.53 3.60 -16.48
N VAL A 274 -20.38 3.40 -15.16
CA VAL A 274 -19.65 4.34 -14.29
C VAL A 274 -18.17 4.39 -14.68
N MET A 275 -17.53 3.24 -14.93
CA MET A 275 -16.13 3.18 -15.34
C MET A 275 -15.89 3.90 -16.68
N ARG A 276 -16.78 3.73 -17.67
CA ARG A 276 -16.72 4.45 -18.96
C ARG A 276 -16.87 5.97 -18.78
N ARG A 277 -17.75 6.42 -17.87
CA ARG A 277 -17.88 7.85 -17.54
C ARG A 277 -16.60 8.40 -16.89
N LEU A 278 -15.98 7.64 -15.99
CA LEU A 278 -14.70 8.00 -15.38
C LEU A 278 -13.56 8.06 -16.41
N ALA A 279 -13.55 7.14 -17.37
CA ALA A 279 -12.58 7.12 -18.48
C ALA A 279 -12.64 8.41 -19.30
N ARG A 280 -13.85 8.80 -19.72
CA ARG A 280 -14.11 10.05 -20.48
C ARG A 280 -13.71 11.30 -19.69
N SER A 281 -14.11 11.39 -18.42
CA SER A 281 -13.80 12.54 -17.57
C SER A 281 -12.30 12.72 -17.31
N LYS A 282 -11.50 11.67 -17.47
CA LYS A 282 -10.05 11.72 -17.28
C LYS A 282 -9.27 11.74 -18.59
N GLU A 283 -9.95 11.81 -19.74
CA GLU A 283 -9.33 11.74 -21.07
C GLU A 283 -8.44 10.50 -21.20
N THR A 284 -8.88 9.38 -20.61
CA THR A 284 -8.14 8.11 -20.63
C THR A 284 -8.97 7.01 -21.29
N ASN A 285 -8.31 6.14 -22.05
CA ASN A 285 -8.92 4.94 -22.59
C ASN A 285 -8.83 3.79 -21.59
N ILE A 286 -9.96 3.10 -21.38
CA ILE A 286 -10.01 1.81 -20.71
C ILE A 286 -10.73 0.83 -21.65
N HIS A 287 -10.07 -0.29 -21.91
CA HIS A 287 -10.64 -1.39 -22.71
C HIS A 287 -11.51 -2.27 -21.81
N LEU A 288 -12.80 -1.92 -21.67
CA LEU A 288 -13.83 -2.66 -20.91
C LEU A 288 -14.93 -3.21 -21.81
#